data_AF-A0A843DMD9-F1
#
_entry.id   AF-A0A843DMD9-F1
#
_cell.length_a   1.000
_cell.length_b   1.000
_cell.length_c   1.000
_cell.angle_alpha   90.00
_cell.angle_beta   90.00
_cell.angle_gamma   90.00
#
_symmetry.space_group_name_H-M   'P 1'
#
loop_
_entity.id
_entity.type
_entity.pdbx_description
1 polymer ?
#
loop_
_entity_poly.entity_id
_entity_poly.type
_entity_poly.pdbx_seq_one_letter_code
_entity_poly.pdbx_strand_id
1 'polypeptide(L)'
;MNEKWVVDSIHSLQEVQTEAGEYTEVRILPTPHAKSHLPGGDDALPLASETAAGLVKIGEGLTISEDGTLSSEGGGGAAYFTITVTQSAGGVTNPSGEVRVAPYSDKVVTLEAADGYYLKDVLVDGSSVGRTKTYTFESIDADHTITPVFEKILVYGYTVNWATSSPTGCISYTDSSLSLTQEGRKTKTYSWVKPTVISEGEIAYDLDRTNLAKKADGTASKLDGTDGDVCASIQKLWLRFEPQSNGVYTRIVEHPMAGFMSVHQFNGIIREWLHIGMFEATGTTVNSVYSTTLKPTVSQSMATFRSQAQTKNTGLDEALYGIETFLTWTLYQTLFVHAYGTTNSQAAIGAGISEMSGSTYPTVPCTAAMLTCGGELIAANGSSPNMALFVANPFGSVWEFRDGCMWSDGSFALATDQADIYNIENGWSKKPTTWHLAASGCATNWSQSYITAGCNDAYAPFFPKTAGSGSSTTYACDAAWSATGDRVCIVGGGWYHAAVCGVFALHVHNAVGYSRADVGARLQVLDKNPATL
;
A
#
# COMPACT_ATOMS: atom_id res chain seq x y z
N MET A 1 -45.05 41.32 -16.31
CA MET A 1 -46.15 42.27 -16.02
C MET A 1 -46.39 42.20 -14.53
N ASN A 2 -46.40 43.35 -13.87
CA ASN A 2 -46.58 43.47 -12.43
C ASN A 2 -47.99 43.00 -12.05
N GLU A 3 -48.10 41.91 -11.30
CA GLU A 3 -49.34 41.59 -10.59
C GLU A 3 -49.30 42.30 -9.25
N LYS A 4 -50.04 43.43 -9.18
CA LYS A 4 -50.34 44.15 -7.95
C LYS A 4 -51.31 43.32 -7.13
N TRP A 5 -50.91 42.95 -5.93
CA TRP A 5 -51.81 42.53 -4.86
C TRP A 5 -52.25 43.79 -4.12
N VAL A 6 -53.54 44.13 -4.19
CA VAL A 6 -54.12 45.27 -3.45
C VAL A 6 -54.75 44.70 -2.18
N VAL A 7 -54.22 45.07 -1.02
CA VAL A 7 -54.89 44.87 0.26
C VAL A 7 -55.66 46.16 0.57
N ASP A 8 -56.99 46.07 0.65
CA ASP A 8 -57.87 47.18 0.99
C ASP A 8 -57.74 47.50 2.50
N SER A 9 -56.99 48.57 2.79
CA SER A 9 -57.04 49.43 3.99
C SER A 9 -56.73 48.84 5.38
N ILE A 10 -55.68 49.36 6.02
CA ILE A 10 -55.44 49.30 7.48
C ILE A 10 -55.80 50.68 8.07
N HIS A 11 -56.68 50.73 9.07
CA HIS A 11 -57.37 51.97 9.46
C HIS A 11 -56.81 52.75 10.67
N SER A 12 -55.71 52.34 11.31
CA SER A 12 -54.98 53.22 12.25
C SER A 12 -53.67 52.62 12.74
N LEU A 13 -52.59 53.43 12.71
CA LEU A 13 -51.34 53.20 13.44
C LEU A 13 -51.35 54.08 14.70
N GLN A 14 -50.91 53.54 15.85
CA GLN A 14 -50.64 54.35 17.05
C GLN A 14 -49.19 54.09 17.46
N GLU A 15 -48.33 55.12 17.36
CA GLU A 15 -47.00 55.07 17.94
C GLU A 15 -47.08 55.25 19.46
N VAL A 16 -46.40 54.39 20.21
CA VAL A 16 -46.18 54.54 21.65
C VAL A 16 -44.68 54.56 21.89
N GLN A 17 -44.14 55.66 22.43
CA GLN A 17 -42.75 55.71 22.89
C GLN A 17 -42.63 55.17 24.31
N THR A 18 -41.63 54.33 24.56
CA THR A 18 -41.23 53.92 25.91
C THR A 18 -39.76 54.30 26.17
N GLU A 19 -39.49 54.83 27.37
CA GLU A 19 -38.16 55.22 27.82
C GLU A 19 -37.33 53.98 28.21
N ALA A 20 -36.73 53.32 27.22
CA ALA A 20 -35.41 52.69 27.26
C ALA A 20 -35.18 51.88 25.97
N GLY A 21 -34.48 52.48 24.99
CA GLY A 21 -33.94 51.77 23.82
C GLY A 21 -34.93 51.53 22.68
N GLU A 22 -34.72 52.27 21.59
CA GLU A 22 -35.28 52.23 20.23
C GLU A 22 -36.14 51.03 19.82
N TYR A 23 -37.47 51.15 19.88
CA TYR A 23 -38.42 50.36 19.08
C TYR A 23 -39.72 51.15 18.81
N THR A 24 -40.32 50.95 17.63
CA THR A 24 -41.69 51.39 17.31
C THR A 24 -42.62 50.17 17.32
N GLU A 25 -43.59 50.14 18.24
CA GLU A 25 -44.62 49.09 18.24
C GLU A 25 -45.77 49.45 17.29
N VAL A 26 -46.17 48.50 16.44
CA VAL A 26 -47.34 48.63 15.55
C VAL A 26 -48.37 47.57 15.89
N ARG A 27 -49.59 48.00 16.21
CA ARG A 27 -50.73 47.12 16.52
C ARG A 27 -51.67 47.02 15.32
N ILE A 28 -51.77 45.84 14.72
CA ILE A 28 -52.73 45.58 13.63
C ILE A 28 -54.03 45.08 14.24
N LEU A 29 -55.16 45.76 13.98
CA LEU A 29 -56.50 45.35 14.42
C LEU A 29 -57.18 44.53 13.31
N PRO A 30 -57.84 43.40 13.63
CA PRO A 30 -58.53 42.60 12.62
C PRO A 30 -59.84 43.26 12.15
N THR A 31 -60.10 43.22 10.84
CA THR A 31 -61.40 43.56 10.24
C THR A 31 -62.22 42.28 9.97
N PRO A 32 -63.53 42.27 10.29
CA PRO A 32 -64.39 41.15 9.95
C PRO A 32 -64.79 41.23 8.47
N HIS A 33 -64.69 40.10 7.78
CA HIS A 33 -65.13 39.82 6.40
C HIS A 33 -64.13 40.13 5.26
N ALA A 34 -63.34 39.12 4.90
CA ALA A 34 -62.95 38.88 3.50
C ALA A 34 -62.78 37.37 3.23
N LYS A 35 -63.84 36.73 2.71
CA LYS A 35 -63.69 35.58 1.79
C LYS A 35 -63.55 36.22 0.39
N SER A 36 -62.67 35.81 -0.53
CA SER A 36 -62.60 34.48 -1.12
C SER A 36 -61.50 34.36 -2.22
N HIS A 37 -61.04 33.11 -2.41
CA HIS A 37 -60.68 32.40 -3.66
C HIS A 37 -59.33 32.66 -4.38
N LEU A 38 -58.50 31.62 -4.43
CA LEU A 38 -57.49 31.37 -5.47
C LEU A 38 -57.87 30.10 -6.25
N PRO A 39 -57.74 30.06 -7.60
CA PRO A 39 -57.71 28.82 -8.34
C PRO A 39 -56.24 28.37 -8.55
N GLY A 40 -55.86 27.28 -7.87
CA GLY A 40 -54.74 26.42 -8.28
C GLY A 40 -53.49 26.43 -7.39
N GLY A 41 -53.28 25.32 -6.67
CA GLY A 41 -51.97 24.70 -6.43
C GLY A 41 -51.09 25.23 -5.29
N ASP A 42 -51.23 24.59 -4.14
CA ASP A 42 -50.25 24.30 -3.07
C ASP A 42 -49.42 25.41 -2.37
N ASP A 43 -49.66 25.48 -1.06
CA ASP A 43 -48.85 25.97 0.07
C ASP A 43 -48.42 27.45 0.14
N ALA A 44 -49.40 28.34 0.33
CA ALA A 44 -49.19 29.57 1.10
C ALA A 44 -49.54 29.29 2.57
N LEU A 45 -48.56 29.41 3.49
CA LEU A 45 -48.84 29.49 4.92
C LEU A 45 -49.43 30.89 5.22
N PRO A 46 -50.73 31.03 5.58
CA PRO A 46 -51.25 32.32 5.96
C PRO A 46 -50.68 32.68 7.34
N LEU A 47 -49.90 33.76 7.41
CA LEU A 47 -49.59 34.38 8.69
C LEU A 47 -50.80 35.26 9.09
N ALA A 48 -51.93 34.63 9.40
CA ALA A 48 -53.08 35.31 9.99
C ALA A 48 -54.05 34.31 10.62
N SER A 49 -53.86 34.04 11.91
CA SER A 49 -54.98 33.62 12.76
C SER A 49 -55.83 34.85 13.04
N GLU A 50 -57.16 34.75 12.90
CA GLU A 50 -58.12 35.82 13.23
C GLU A 50 -58.10 36.26 14.71
N THR A 51 -57.27 35.62 15.56
CA THR A 51 -57.14 35.91 16.99
C THR A 51 -55.73 36.18 17.49
N ALA A 52 -54.69 36.07 16.64
CA ALA A 52 -53.30 36.24 17.09
C ALA A 52 -52.73 37.61 16.69
N ALA A 53 -52.66 38.53 17.66
CA ALA A 53 -51.74 39.67 17.56
C ALA A 53 -50.31 39.14 17.74
N GLY A 54 -49.59 38.93 16.63
CA GLY A 54 -48.20 38.49 16.64
C GLY A 54 -47.23 39.68 16.56
N LEU A 55 -46.22 39.68 17.43
CA LEU A 55 -45.08 40.60 17.37
C LEU A 55 -44.04 40.04 16.37
N VAL A 56 -43.67 40.82 15.35
CA VAL A 56 -42.54 40.50 14.47
C VAL A 56 -41.37 41.40 14.84
N LYS A 57 -40.24 40.82 15.27
CA LYS A 57 -38.98 41.56 15.44
C LYS A 57 -38.37 41.82 14.08
N ILE A 58 -37.99 43.07 13.83
CA ILE A 58 -37.31 43.48 12.60
C ILE A 58 -35.90 43.94 12.97
N GLY A 59 -34.90 43.44 12.25
CA GLY A 59 -33.51 43.85 12.44
C GLY A 59 -33.24 45.26 11.89
N GLU A 60 -32.14 45.88 12.31
CA GLU A 60 -31.76 47.22 11.86
C GLU A 60 -31.66 47.32 10.32
N GLY A 61 -32.19 48.40 9.73
CA GLY A 61 -32.10 48.70 8.30
C GLY A 61 -33.20 48.13 7.39
N LEU A 62 -34.26 47.57 7.97
CA LEU A 62 -35.45 47.11 7.26
C LEU A 62 -36.65 48.04 7.54
N THR A 63 -37.33 48.49 6.50
CA THR A 63 -38.49 49.37 6.56
C THR A 63 -39.73 48.65 6.00
N ILE A 64 -40.85 48.71 6.71
CA ILE A 64 -42.15 48.28 6.18
C ILE A 64 -42.83 49.52 5.59
N SER A 65 -43.19 49.47 4.31
CA SER A 65 -44.00 50.52 3.67
C SER A 65 -45.47 50.38 4.05
N GLU A 66 -46.25 51.45 3.87
CA GLU A 66 -47.68 51.52 4.23
C GLU A 66 -48.55 50.41 3.59
N ASP A 67 -48.10 49.83 2.46
CA ASP A 67 -48.77 48.72 1.79
C ASP A 67 -48.40 47.32 2.33
N GLY A 68 -47.62 47.27 3.41
CA GLY A 68 -47.19 46.03 4.05
C GLY A 68 -46.02 45.33 3.38
N THR A 69 -45.36 45.96 2.41
CA THR A 69 -44.14 45.40 1.79
C THR A 69 -42.88 45.74 2.60
N LEU A 70 -41.96 44.78 2.72
CA LEU A 70 -40.65 45.01 3.34
C LEU A 70 -39.67 45.52 2.27
N SER A 71 -38.99 46.62 2.57
CA SER A 71 -37.89 47.13 1.75
C SER A 71 -36.69 47.48 2.64
N SER A 72 -35.48 47.26 2.15
CA SER A 72 -34.26 47.72 2.84
C SER A 72 -33.80 49.03 2.18
N GLU A 73 -33.91 50.16 2.88
CA GLU A 73 -33.31 51.43 2.46
C GLU A 73 -31.82 51.44 2.82
N GLY A 74 -31.05 50.73 2.00
CA GLY A 74 -29.60 50.69 2.08
C GLY A 74 -29.11 49.71 1.05
N GLY A 75 -28.06 50.06 0.30
CA GLY A 75 -27.34 49.08 -0.51
C GLY A 75 -26.76 48.01 0.40
N GLY A 76 -27.57 47.00 0.74
CA GLY A 76 -27.21 45.86 1.57
C GLY A 76 -26.24 44.99 0.78
N GLY A 77 -24.96 45.31 0.84
CA GLY A 77 -23.93 44.32 0.56
C GLY A 77 -24.15 43.20 1.56
N ALA A 78 -24.57 42.02 1.09
CA ALA A 78 -24.66 40.85 1.95
C ALA A 78 -23.31 40.73 2.69
N ALA A 79 -23.35 40.61 4.02
CA ALA A 79 -22.14 40.34 4.78
C ALA A 79 -21.63 38.97 4.28
N TYR A 80 -20.42 38.93 3.73
CA TYR A 80 -19.76 37.71 3.28
C TYR A 80 -18.55 37.46 4.17
N PHE A 81 -18.27 36.19 4.44
CA PHE A 81 -16.96 35.77 4.94
C PHE A 81 -16.05 35.41 3.77
N THR A 82 -14.76 35.43 4.01
CA THR A 82 -13.72 35.09 3.04
C THR A 82 -12.98 33.86 3.49
N ILE A 83 -12.95 32.83 2.63
CA ILE A 83 -11.98 31.74 2.73
C ILE A 83 -10.80 32.08 1.84
N THR A 84 -9.62 32.22 2.43
CA THR A 84 -8.37 32.40 1.70
C THR A 84 -7.73 31.03 1.45
N VAL A 85 -7.82 30.54 0.22
CA VAL A 85 -7.19 29.28 -0.21
C VAL A 85 -5.80 29.58 -0.76
N THR A 86 -4.78 29.20 0.00
CA THR A 86 -3.38 29.40 -0.40
C THR A 86 -2.96 28.32 -1.39
N GLN A 87 -2.51 28.74 -2.58
CA GLN A 87 -1.94 27.80 -3.53
C GLN A 87 -0.47 27.51 -3.17
N SER A 88 -0.18 26.29 -2.71
CA SER A 88 1.19 25.82 -2.47
C SER A 88 1.78 25.17 -3.73
N ALA A 89 3.10 25.31 -3.92
CA ALA A 89 3.82 24.58 -4.97
C ALA A 89 3.66 23.05 -4.78
N GLY A 90 3.50 22.30 -5.87
CA GLY A 90 3.38 20.84 -5.84
C GLY A 90 1.95 20.29 -5.90
N GLY A 91 0.95 21.13 -6.14
CA GLY A 91 -0.44 20.69 -6.37
C GLY A 91 -1.37 21.82 -6.78
N VAL A 92 -2.66 21.51 -6.87
CA VAL A 92 -3.76 22.42 -7.24
C VAL A 92 -4.86 22.39 -6.18
N THR A 93 -5.56 23.50 -6.02
CA THR A 93 -6.73 23.62 -5.14
C THR A 93 -7.94 24.11 -5.93
N ASN A 94 -9.15 23.67 -5.56
CA ASN A 94 -10.39 24.15 -6.15
C ASN A 94 -11.48 24.33 -5.08
N PRO A 95 -11.99 25.55 -4.86
CA PRO A 95 -11.54 26.83 -5.44
C PRO A 95 -10.12 27.23 -4.97
N SER A 96 -9.49 28.23 -5.60
CA SER A 96 -8.21 28.82 -5.18
C SER A 96 -8.32 30.34 -4.99
N GLY A 97 -7.43 30.93 -4.20
CA GLY A 97 -7.45 32.37 -3.89
C GLY A 97 -8.52 32.76 -2.86
N GLU A 98 -8.97 34.01 -2.89
CA GLU A 98 -10.02 34.50 -2.00
C GLU A 98 -11.41 34.07 -2.50
N VAL A 99 -12.17 33.40 -1.64
CA VAL A 99 -13.49 32.87 -1.94
C VAL A 99 -14.50 33.51 -0.99
N ARG A 100 -15.42 34.29 -1.54
CA ARG A 100 -16.54 34.86 -0.78
C ARG A 100 -17.63 33.84 -0.57
N VAL A 101 -18.08 33.70 0.68
CA VAL A 101 -19.07 32.72 1.12
C VAL A 101 -20.11 33.38 2.00
N ALA A 102 -21.37 32.94 1.85
CA ALA A 102 -22.46 33.49 2.64
C ALA A 102 -22.32 33.01 4.12
N PRO A 103 -22.72 33.83 5.10
CA PRO A 103 -22.77 33.42 6.50
C PRO A 103 -23.58 32.14 6.67
N TYR A 104 -23.10 31.25 7.53
CA TYR A 104 -23.69 29.97 7.88
C TYR A 104 -23.86 28.99 6.70
N SER A 105 -23.18 29.23 5.58
CA SER A 105 -23.11 28.29 4.46
C SER A 105 -21.89 27.38 4.57
N ASP A 106 -21.97 26.23 3.91
CA ASP A 106 -20.85 25.31 3.82
C ASP A 106 -20.01 25.58 2.57
N LYS A 107 -18.71 25.30 2.66
CA LYS A 107 -17.81 25.37 1.51
C LYS A 107 -16.83 24.20 1.47
N VAL A 108 -16.85 23.50 0.34
CA VAL A 108 -15.90 22.43 0.05
C VAL A 108 -14.70 22.99 -0.71
N VAL A 109 -13.50 22.59 -0.28
CA VAL A 109 -12.22 22.82 -0.97
C VAL A 109 -11.61 21.46 -1.29
N THR A 110 -11.29 21.22 -2.56
CA THR A 110 -10.59 20.01 -3.01
C THR A 110 -9.12 20.31 -3.24
N LEU A 111 -8.25 19.37 -2.86
CA LEU A 111 -6.81 19.47 -2.84
C LEU A 111 -6.21 18.29 -3.62
N GLU A 112 -5.47 18.58 -4.69
CA GLU A 112 -4.89 17.55 -5.56
C GLU A 112 -3.39 17.78 -5.70
N ALA A 113 -2.59 16.76 -5.37
CA ALA A 113 -1.14 16.81 -5.55
C ALA A 113 -0.79 16.67 -7.03
N ALA A 114 0.21 17.43 -7.49
CA ALA A 114 0.76 17.28 -8.83
C ALA A 114 1.60 16.01 -8.95
N ASP A 115 1.83 15.54 -10.18
CA ASP A 115 2.69 14.39 -10.45
C ASP A 115 4.09 14.55 -9.81
N GLY A 116 4.50 13.53 -9.06
CA GLY A 116 5.77 13.53 -8.32
C GLY A 116 5.72 14.28 -6.98
N TYR A 117 4.54 14.70 -6.53
CA TYR A 117 4.29 15.24 -5.19
C TYR A 117 3.20 14.43 -4.48
N TYR A 118 3.18 14.53 -3.16
CA TYR A 118 2.07 14.05 -2.34
C TYR A 118 1.62 15.16 -1.39
N LEU A 119 0.33 15.13 -1.01
CA LEU A 119 -0.20 16.02 0.02
C LEU A 119 0.32 15.53 1.38
N LYS A 120 1.18 16.32 2.02
CA LYS A 120 1.75 16.00 3.32
C LYS A 120 0.78 16.35 4.44
N ASP A 121 0.19 17.54 4.38
CA ASP A 121 -0.66 18.09 5.42
C ASP A 121 -1.59 19.17 4.85
N VAL A 122 -2.59 19.55 5.62
CA VAL A 122 -3.49 20.67 5.35
C VAL A 122 -3.58 21.52 6.62
N LEU A 123 -3.25 22.80 6.52
CA LEU A 123 -3.37 23.74 7.62
C LEU A 123 -4.64 24.56 7.42
N VAL A 124 -5.55 24.53 8.41
CA VAL A 124 -6.73 25.39 8.46
C VAL A 124 -6.55 26.36 9.62
N ASP A 125 -6.60 27.65 9.33
CA ASP A 125 -6.34 28.71 10.32
C ASP A 125 -5.02 28.53 11.09
N GLY A 126 -4.00 28.06 10.36
CA GLY A 126 -2.67 27.76 10.88
C GLY A 126 -2.55 26.44 11.65
N SER A 127 -3.64 25.70 11.84
CA SER A 127 -3.67 24.42 12.56
C SER A 127 -3.77 23.24 11.60
N SER A 128 -2.93 22.22 11.81
CA SER A 128 -2.98 20.99 11.03
C SER A 128 -4.30 20.25 11.24
N VAL A 129 -5.00 19.97 10.15
CA VAL A 129 -6.14 19.05 10.11
C VAL A 129 -5.76 17.67 9.57
N GLY A 130 -4.47 17.46 9.31
CA GLY A 130 -3.95 16.25 8.69
C GLY A 130 -4.18 16.21 7.19
N ARG A 131 -3.63 15.16 6.56
CA ARG A 131 -3.78 14.93 5.12
C ARG A 131 -5.22 14.59 4.77
N THR A 132 -5.89 15.47 4.03
CA THR A 132 -7.19 15.19 3.40
C THR A 132 -7.24 15.75 1.98
N LYS A 133 -7.81 15.00 1.03
CA LYS A 133 -8.03 15.49 -0.35
C LYS A 133 -9.18 16.48 -0.45
N THR A 134 -10.04 16.51 0.55
CA THR A 134 -11.21 17.40 0.60
C THR A 134 -11.39 17.93 2.01
N TYR A 135 -11.57 19.24 2.14
CA TYR A 135 -11.91 19.88 3.40
C TYR A 135 -13.24 20.63 3.24
N THR A 136 -14.16 20.42 4.18
CA THR A 136 -15.44 21.13 4.22
C THR A 136 -15.40 22.10 5.39
N PHE A 137 -15.51 23.38 5.08
CA PHE A 137 -15.90 24.39 6.05
C PHE A 137 -17.41 24.27 6.25
N GLU A 138 -17.84 23.98 7.48
CA GLU A 138 -19.26 23.85 7.82
C GLU A 138 -19.74 25.11 8.55
N SER A 139 -20.93 25.60 8.22
CA SER A 139 -21.60 26.72 8.90
C SER A 139 -20.68 27.92 9.17
N ILE A 140 -20.13 28.50 8.11
CA ILE A 140 -19.08 29.53 8.21
C ILE A 140 -19.58 30.80 8.90
N ASP A 141 -18.96 31.15 10.03
CA ASP A 141 -19.30 32.33 10.85
C ASP A 141 -18.14 33.33 11.02
N ALA A 142 -17.01 33.07 10.36
CA ALA A 142 -15.83 33.94 10.33
C ALA A 142 -15.04 33.76 9.02
N ASP A 143 -14.06 34.65 8.81
CA ASP A 143 -13.05 34.45 7.76
C ASP A 143 -12.13 33.28 8.12
N HIS A 144 -11.74 32.51 7.11
CA HIS A 144 -10.87 31.34 7.29
C HIS A 144 -9.72 31.33 6.28
N THR A 145 -8.71 30.53 6.59
CA THR A 145 -7.58 30.23 5.72
C THR A 145 -7.41 28.73 5.59
N ILE A 146 -7.02 28.28 4.40
CA ILE A 146 -6.60 26.90 4.16
C ILE A 146 -5.33 26.88 3.32
N THR A 147 -4.33 26.15 3.79
CA THR A 147 -3.03 26.01 3.15
C THR A 147 -2.66 24.54 3.06
N PRO A 148 -2.81 23.89 1.88
CA PRO A 148 -2.19 22.59 1.66
C PRO A 148 -0.67 22.67 1.73
N VAL A 149 -0.05 21.59 2.16
CA VAL A 149 1.40 21.41 2.19
C VAL A 149 1.72 20.20 1.33
N PHE A 150 2.34 20.42 0.16
CA PHE A 150 2.82 19.34 -0.70
C PHE A 150 4.32 19.09 -0.49
N GLU A 151 4.73 17.84 -0.64
CA GLU A 151 6.13 17.44 -0.59
C GLU A 151 6.47 16.56 -1.79
N LYS A 152 7.71 16.68 -2.29
CA LYS A 152 8.17 15.91 -3.45
C LYS A 152 8.34 14.45 -3.06
N ILE A 153 7.84 13.53 -3.88
CA ILE A 153 8.05 12.10 -3.70
C ILE A 153 9.52 11.78 -3.97
N LEU A 154 10.19 11.17 -3.00
CA LEU A 154 11.53 10.65 -3.18
C LEU A 154 11.49 9.34 -3.96
N VAL A 155 12.32 9.28 -4.99
CA VAL A 155 12.51 8.09 -5.82
C VAL A 155 13.83 7.43 -5.45
N TYR A 156 13.81 6.15 -5.13
CA TYR A 156 14.98 5.35 -4.80
C TYR A 156 15.27 4.40 -5.97
N GLY A 157 16.30 4.71 -6.74
CA GLY A 157 16.55 4.10 -8.05
C GLY A 157 17.88 3.35 -8.14
N TYR A 158 17.92 2.31 -8.97
CA TYR A 158 19.16 1.67 -9.42
C TYR A 158 18.96 0.98 -10.76
N THR A 159 20.04 0.87 -11.53
CA THR A 159 20.09 0.07 -12.77
C THR A 159 20.81 -1.24 -12.53
N VAL A 160 20.31 -2.32 -13.13
CA VAL A 160 21.01 -3.59 -13.27
C VAL A 160 21.53 -3.70 -14.70
N ASN A 161 22.82 -3.93 -14.88
CA ASN A 161 23.46 -4.13 -16.18
C ASN A 161 23.95 -5.59 -16.32
N TRP A 162 23.21 -6.36 -17.11
CA TRP A 162 23.50 -7.77 -17.38
C TRP A 162 24.64 -7.99 -18.38
N ALA A 163 25.08 -6.97 -19.11
CA ALA A 163 26.23 -7.10 -20.01
C ALA A 163 27.57 -7.20 -19.27
N THR A 164 27.59 -7.01 -17.96
CA THR A 164 28.79 -7.13 -17.14
C THR A 164 29.09 -8.59 -16.81
N SER A 165 30.37 -8.97 -16.82
CA SER A 165 30.83 -10.27 -16.32
C SER A 165 31.14 -10.23 -14.82
N SER A 166 30.37 -9.45 -14.05
CA SER A 166 30.59 -9.28 -12.61
C SER A 166 29.28 -8.97 -11.88
N PRO A 167 28.91 -9.78 -10.87
CA PRO A 167 27.69 -9.54 -10.10
C PRO A 167 27.79 -8.39 -9.09
N THR A 168 28.99 -7.93 -8.76
CA THR A 168 29.19 -6.75 -7.90
C THR A 168 29.32 -5.47 -8.73
N GLY A 169 29.72 -5.59 -9.99
CA GLY A 169 29.78 -4.47 -10.95
C GLY A 169 28.50 -4.23 -11.75
N CYS A 170 27.48 -5.07 -11.59
CA CYS A 170 26.24 -4.97 -12.38
C CYS A 170 25.25 -3.93 -11.86
N ILE A 171 25.45 -3.35 -10.67
CA ILE A 171 24.51 -2.40 -10.06
C ILE A 171 25.07 -0.98 -10.12
N SER A 172 24.23 -0.01 -10.51
CA SER A 172 24.54 1.43 -10.41
C SER A 172 23.35 2.18 -9.83
N TYR A 173 23.56 2.94 -8.76
CA TYR A 173 22.50 3.68 -8.09
C TYR A 173 22.19 5.00 -8.79
N THR A 174 20.93 5.42 -8.76
CA THR A 174 20.41 6.64 -9.37
C THR A 174 19.43 7.34 -8.42
N ASP A 175 18.81 8.43 -8.86
CA ASP A 175 17.83 9.21 -8.10
C ASP A 175 18.32 9.50 -6.65
N SER A 176 17.46 9.36 -5.66
CA SER A 176 17.82 9.61 -4.25
C SER A 176 18.83 8.59 -3.72
N SER A 177 18.86 7.36 -4.28
CA SER A 177 19.77 6.30 -3.85
C SER A 177 21.24 6.57 -4.20
N LEU A 178 21.51 7.41 -5.21
CA LEU A 178 22.87 7.84 -5.58
C LEU A 178 23.55 8.63 -4.45
N SER A 179 22.77 9.38 -3.68
CA SER A 179 23.28 10.19 -2.56
C SER A 179 23.57 9.39 -1.29
N LEU A 180 23.14 8.13 -1.23
CA LEU A 180 23.25 7.28 -0.05
C LEU A 180 24.56 6.48 -0.08
N THR A 181 25.15 6.25 1.10
CA THR A 181 26.17 5.22 1.28
C THR A 181 25.51 3.83 1.23
N GLN A 182 26.30 2.75 1.20
CA GLN A 182 25.74 1.40 1.29
C GLN A 182 24.95 1.20 2.59
N GLU A 183 25.49 1.65 3.71
CA GLU A 183 24.79 1.60 5.00
C GLU A 183 23.54 2.50 5.03
N GLY A 184 23.59 3.66 4.38
CA GLY A 184 22.41 4.52 4.21
C GLY A 184 21.31 3.86 3.40
N ARG A 185 21.66 3.10 2.35
CA ARG A 185 20.70 2.31 1.56
C ARG A 185 20.11 1.16 2.35
N LYS A 186 20.94 0.43 3.10
CA LYS A 186 20.45 -0.57 4.06
C LYS A 186 19.47 0.07 5.02
N THR A 187 19.88 1.11 5.76
CA THR A 187 19.02 1.82 6.71
C THR A 187 17.69 2.24 6.08
N LYS A 188 17.71 2.79 4.86
CA LYS A 188 16.48 3.15 4.14
C LYS A 188 15.62 1.93 3.82
N THR A 189 16.19 0.86 3.27
CA THR A 189 15.42 -0.38 3.01
C THR A 189 14.85 -0.98 4.28
N TYR A 190 15.64 -1.01 5.36
CA TYR A 190 15.18 -1.47 6.67
C TYR A 190 14.06 -0.59 7.22
N SER A 191 13.96 0.69 6.85
CA SER A 191 12.82 1.53 7.26
C SER A 191 11.49 1.09 6.63
N TRP A 192 11.52 0.35 5.52
CA TRP A 192 10.33 -0.19 4.84
C TRP A 192 9.88 -1.55 5.37
N VAL A 193 10.72 -2.22 6.15
CA VAL A 193 10.48 -3.58 6.62
C VAL A 193 10.53 -3.60 8.14
N LYS A 194 9.49 -4.12 8.79
CA LYS A 194 9.47 -4.31 10.25
C LYS A 194 9.14 -5.75 10.63
N PRO A 195 9.75 -6.28 11.71
CA PRO A 195 9.39 -7.59 12.23
C PRO A 195 8.08 -7.48 13.03
N THR A 196 7.16 -8.42 12.81
CA THR A 196 5.82 -8.41 13.40
C THR A 196 5.34 -9.82 13.73
N VAL A 197 4.32 -9.92 14.57
CA VAL A 197 3.48 -11.11 14.69
C VAL A 197 2.12 -10.83 14.08
N ILE A 198 1.67 -11.70 13.18
CA ILE A 198 0.42 -11.56 12.40
C ILE A 198 -0.60 -12.60 12.86
N SER A 199 -1.83 -12.17 13.14
CA SER A 199 -2.95 -13.03 13.47
C SER A 199 -4.19 -12.55 12.71
N GLU A 200 -4.93 -13.48 12.10
CA GLU A 200 -6.17 -13.20 11.35
C GLU A 200 -6.02 -12.11 10.27
N GLY A 201 -4.84 -12.04 9.63
CA GLY A 201 -4.53 -11.06 8.60
C GLY A 201 -4.18 -9.66 9.12
N GLU A 202 -4.06 -9.47 10.43
CA GLU A 202 -3.71 -8.18 11.05
C GLU A 202 -2.42 -8.28 11.87
N ILE A 203 -1.74 -7.15 12.03
CA ILE A 203 -0.58 -7.07 12.94
C ILE A 203 -1.09 -7.18 14.39
N ALA A 204 -0.82 -8.32 15.03
CA ALA A 204 -1.11 -8.52 16.45
C ALA A 204 -0.20 -7.66 17.33
N TYR A 205 1.09 -7.58 16.98
CA TYR A 205 2.03 -6.62 17.54
C TYR A 205 3.32 -6.49 16.72
N ASP A 206 3.96 -5.33 16.85
CA ASP A 206 5.31 -5.09 16.35
C ASP A 206 6.36 -5.70 17.28
N LEU A 207 7.42 -6.27 16.71
CA LEU A 207 8.58 -6.79 17.44
C LEU A 207 9.66 -5.72 17.59
N ASP A 208 10.43 -5.79 18.68
CA ASP A 208 11.64 -4.97 18.80
C ASP A 208 12.63 -5.39 17.71
N ARG A 209 13.06 -4.41 16.92
CA ARG A 209 13.89 -4.63 15.73
C ARG A 209 15.24 -5.25 16.04
N THR A 210 15.77 -5.02 17.25
CA THR A 210 17.10 -5.47 17.69
C THR A 210 17.04 -6.72 18.57
N ASN A 211 15.85 -7.03 19.12
CA ASN A 211 15.64 -8.19 19.98
C ASN A 211 14.22 -8.74 19.79
N LEU A 212 14.08 -9.71 18.89
CA LEU A 212 12.79 -10.32 18.54
C LEU A 212 12.12 -11.05 19.71
N ALA A 213 12.83 -11.35 20.81
CA ALA A 213 12.24 -11.88 22.04
C ALA A 213 11.42 -10.82 22.82
N LYS A 214 11.36 -9.59 22.32
CA LYS A 214 10.54 -8.50 22.83
C LYS A 214 9.63 -7.93 21.76
N LYS A 215 8.50 -7.39 22.21
CA LYS A 215 7.66 -6.49 21.44
C LYS A 215 8.31 -5.11 21.35
N ALA A 216 7.87 -4.27 20.42
CA ALA A 216 8.38 -2.91 20.24
C ALA A 216 8.20 -2.01 21.48
N ASP A 217 7.25 -2.32 22.36
CA ASP A 217 7.04 -1.65 23.66
C ASP A 217 7.98 -2.15 24.79
N GLY A 218 8.84 -3.13 24.49
CA GLY A 218 9.80 -3.72 25.42
C GLY A 218 9.29 -4.92 26.24
N THR A 219 8.00 -5.26 26.15
CA THR A 219 7.44 -6.46 26.80
C THR A 219 7.85 -7.74 26.09
N ALA A 220 7.68 -8.92 26.71
CA ALA A 220 8.07 -10.19 26.11
C ALA A 220 7.15 -10.57 24.92
N SER A 221 7.73 -11.09 23.84
CA SER A 221 7.00 -11.65 22.70
C SER A 221 6.88 -13.18 22.80
N LYS A 222 5.95 -13.76 22.03
CA LYS A 222 5.85 -15.22 21.83
C LYS A 222 5.91 -15.53 20.35
N LEU A 223 6.94 -16.25 19.96
CA LEU A 223 7.27 -16.51 18.56
C LEU A 223 7.02 -17.97 18.13
N ASP A 224 6.41 -18.77 19.01
CA ASP A 224 6.20 -20.21 18.83
C ASP A 224 4.92 -20.57 18.05
N GLY A 225 4.21 -19.56 17.56
CA GLY A 225 2.93 -19.69 16.86
C GLY A 225 1.70 -19.47 17.75
N THR A 226 1.86 -19.34 19.07
CA THR A 226 0.73 -19.12 19.99
C THR A 226 0.01 -17.79 19.72
N ASP A 227 0.78 -16.74 19.44
CA ASP A 227 0.25 -15.38 19.20
C ASP A 227 0.03 -15.09 17.69
N GLY A 228 0.38 -16.03 16.81
CA GLY A 228 0.33 -15.85 15.36
C GLY A 228 1.66 -16.15 14.66
N ASP A 229 1.74 -15.78 13.38
CA ASP A 229 2.92 -15.99 12.55
C ASP A 229 3.93 -14.85 12.68
N VAL A 230 5.20 -15.20 12.79
CA VAL A 230 6.30 -14.24 12.79
C VAL A 230 6.61 -13.84 11.35
N CYS A 231 6.51 -12.56 11.03
CA CYS A 231 6.66 -12.06 9.66
C CYS A 231 7.64 -10.89 9.56
N ALA A 232 8.24 -10.75 8.39
CA ALA A 232 8.79 -9.50 7.90
C ALA A 232 7.68 -8.75 7.15
N SER A 233 7.20 -7.66 7.73
CA SER A 233 6.13 -6.83 7.18
C SER A 233 6.72 -5.70 6.38
N ILE A 234 6.43 -5.69 5.08
CA ILE A 234 6.88 -4.66 4.14
C ILE A 234 5.74 -3.66 3.97
N GLN A 235 6.00 -2.38 4.24
CA GLN A 235 5.02 -1.31 4.04
C GLN A 235 4.63 -1.21 2.57
N LYS A 236 3.51 -0.56 2.28
CA LYS A 236 3.11 -0.26 0.91
C LYS A 236 4.20 0.52 0.17
N LEU A 237 4.57 0.02 -1.02
CA LEU A 237 5.57 0.58 -1.91
C LEU A 237 5.06 0.51 -3.33
N TRP A 238 5.47 1.46 -4.16
CA TRP A 238 5.24 1.42 -5.60
C TRP A 238 6.56 1.24 -6.32
N LEU A 239 6.57 0.29 -7.26
CA LEU A 239 7.73 -0.13 -8.02
C LEU A 239 7.52 0.22 -9.49
N ARG A 240 8.61 0.54 -10.17
CA ARG A 240 8.64 0.64 -11.61
C ARG A 240 9.92 0.00 -12.14
N PHE A 241 9.74 -0.93 -13.07
CA PHE A 241 10.82 -1.60 -13.78
C PHE A 241 10.77 -1.18 -15.24
N GLU A 242 11.84 -0.53 -15.70
CA GLU A 242 11.95 -0.03 -17.07
C GLU A 242 13.01 -0.82 -17.82
N PRO A 243 12.60 -1.65 -18.79
CA PRO A 243 13.52 -2.39 -19.64
C PRO A 243 14.55 -1.46 -20.29
N GLN A 244 15.82 -1.83 -20.22
CA GLN A 244 16.93 -1.19 -20.92
C GLN A 244 17.53 -2.20 -21.91
N SER A 245 18.39 -1.74 -22.83
CA SER A 245 18.98 -2.62 -23.86
C SER A 245 19.72 -3.84 -23.29
N ASN A 246 20.40 -3.68 -22.15
CA ASN A 246 21.20 -4.72 -21.48
C ASN A 246 20.85 -4.86 -19.99
N GLY A 247 19.66 -4.44 -19.58
CA GLY A 247 19.41 -4.20 -18.17
C GLY A 247 18.00 -3.79 -17.83
N VAL A 248 17.79 -3.45 -16.56
CA VAL A 248 16.56 -2.85 -16.08
C VAL A 248 16.90 -1.62 -15.26
N TYR A 249 16.10 -0.56 -15.42
CA TYR A 249 16.07 0.54 -14.48
C TYR A 249 14.94 0.32 -13.46
N THR A 250 15.30 0.16 -12.18
CA THR A 250 14.35 -0.07 -11.08
C THR A 250 14.19 1.19 -10.26
N ARG A 251 12.94 1.54 -9.94
CA ARG A 251 12.58 2.68 -9.09
C ARG A 251 11.57 2.27 -8.03
N ILE A 252 11.80 2.73 -6.80
CA ILE A 252 10.96 2.48 -5.62
C ILE A 252 10.49 3.82 -5.07
N VAL A 253 9.20 3.95 -4.78
CA VAL A 253 8.61 5.14 -4.12
C VAL A 253 7.65 4.74 -3.00
N GLU A 254 7.46 5.65 -2.05
CA GLU A 254 6.62 5.46 -0.84
C GLU A 254 5.20 6.01 -1.01
N HIS A 255 4.89 6.59 -2.17
CA HIS A 255 3.60 7.19 -2.49
C HIS A 255 3.17 6.81 -3.91
N PRO A 256 1.86 6.78 -4.22
CA PRO A 256 1.38 6.53 -5.57
C PRO A 256 1.99 7.51 -6.56
N MET A 257 2.50 6.99 -7.68
CA MET A 257 3.06 7.79 -8.76
C MET A 257 2.69 7.16 -10.10
N ALA A 258 2.34 7.97 -11.09
CA ALA A 258 1.87 7.50 -12.39
C ALA A 258 2.87 6.54 -13.05
N GLY A 259 2.37 5.38 -13.51
CA GLY A 259 3.16 4.34 -14.16
C GLY A 259 3.97 3.45 -13.20
N PHE A 260 3.77 3.56 -11.89
CA PHE A 260 4.31 2.62 -10.91
C PHE A 260 3.22 1.63 -10.47
N MET A 261 3.60 0.36 -10.28
CA MET A 261 2.74 -0.71 -9.79
C MET A 261 2.96 -0.94 -8.30
N SER A 262 1.99 -1.49 -7.58
CA SER A 262 2.18 -1.96 -6.20
C SER A 262 1.93 -3.46 -6.12
N VAL A 263 2.89 -4.21 -5.57
CA VAL A 263 2.74 -5.66 -5.34
C VAL A 263 1.80 -5.97 -4.17
N HIS A 264 1.42 -4.95 -3.41
CA HIS A 264 0.48 -5.01 -2.28
C HIS A 264 -0.97 -4.96 -2.72
N GLN A 265 -1.22 -4.92 -4.03
CA GLN A 265 -2.56 -4.89 -4.59
C GLN A 265 -3.23 -6.27 -4.51
N PHE A 266 -4.48 -6.26 -4.05
CA PHE A 266 -5.40 -7.39 -4.07
C PHE A 266 -6.80 -6.89 -4.42
N ASN A 267 -7.38 -7.40 -5.51
CA ASN A 267 -8.71 -6.96 -6.00
C ASN A 267 -8.79 -5.44 -6.25
N GLY A 268 -7.71 -4.85 -6.76
CA GLY A 268 -7.63 -3.39 -6.99
C GLY A 268 -7.48 -2.55 -5.71
N ILE A 269 -7.45 -3.16 -4.53
CA ILE A 269 -7.21 -2.49 -3.25
C ILE A 269 -5.74 -2.67 -2.89
N ILE A 270 -5.03 -1.56 -2.65
CA ILE A 270 -3.67 -1.59 -2.11
C ILE A 270 -3.75 -1.80 -0.60
N ARG A 271 -3.06 -2.81 -0.09
CA ARG A 271 -2.96 -3.07 1.36
C ARG A 271 -1.84 -2.26 1.99
N GLU A 272 -1.97 -1.93 3.28
CA GLU A 272 -0.96 -1.15 3.99
C GLU A 272 0.33 -1.94 4.17
N TRP A 273 0.21 -3.24 4.45
CA TRP A 273 1.33 -4.16 4.61
C TRP A 273 1.19 -5.41 3.73
N LEU A 274 2.33 -5.97 3.36
CA LEU A 274 2.48 -7.33 2.87
C LEU A 274 3.47 -8.06 3.77
N HIS A 275 3.04 -9.22 4.25
CA HIS A 275 3.77 -9.98 5.25
C HIS A 275 4.41 -11.20 4.61
N ILE A 276 5.74 -11.28 4.68
CA ILE A 276 6.50 -12.47 4.32
C ILE A 276 6.80 -13.22 5.61
N GLY A 277 6.52 -14.53 5.65
CA GLY A 277 6.92 -15.38 6.77
C GLY A 277 8.41 -15.22 7.05
N MET A 278 8.76 -14.79 8.25
CA MET A 278 10.15 -14.58 8.66
C MET A 278 10.96 -15.88 8.55
N PHE A 279 10.35 -17.01 8.91
CA PHE A 279 10.99 -18.33 8.88
C PHE A 279 10.34 -19.20 7.79
N GLU A 280 11.08 -20.23 7.37
CA GLU A 280 10.58 -21.26 6.47
C GLU A 280 9.33 -21.93 7.08
N ALA A 281 8.39 -22.31 6.23
CA ALA A 281 7.11 -22.86 6.68
C ALA A 281 7.29 -24.12 7.53
N THR A 282 6.54 -24.21 8.64
CA THR A 282 6.52 -25.37 9.52
C THR A 282 5.09 -25.89 9.75
N GLY A 283 4.98 -27.15 10.17
CA GLY A 283 3.70 -27.79 10.47
C GLY A 283 2.82 -28.05 9.24
N THR A 284 1.53 -28.27 9.50
CA THR A 284 0.52 -28.64 8.50
C THR A 284 -0.32 -27.46 8.01
N THR A 285 -0.01 -26.25 8.44
CA THR A 285 -0.74 -25.01 8.10
C THR A 285 0.19 -23.93 7.56
N VAL A 286 1.43 -24.28 7.19
CA VAL A 286 2.43 -23.33 6.67
C VAL A 286 2.70 -22.19 7.67
N ASN A 287 3.00 -22.52 8.92
CA ASN A 287 3.24 -21.50 9.95
C ASN A 287 4.66 -20.95 9.85
N SER A 288 4.83 -19.65 10.08
CA SER A 288 6.13 -19.02 10.27
C SER A 288 6.37 -18.79 11.76
N VAL A 289 7.27 -19.57 12.36
CA VAL A 289 7.52 -19.54 13.81
C VAL A 289 9.01 -19.64 14.10
N TYR A 290 9.45 -18.99 15.18
CA TYR A 290 10.77 -19.24 15.72
C TYR A 290 10.75 -20.55 16.53
N SER A 291 11.58 -21.50 16.12
CA SER A 291 11.76 -22.74 16.86
C SER A 291 13.16 -23.29 16.69
N THR A 292 13.78 -23.70 17.79
CA THR A 292 15.08 -24.38 17.79
C THR A 292 14.96 -25.89 17.63
N THR A 293 13.74 -26.41 17.44
CA THR A 293 13.46 -27.84 17.34
C THR A 293 12.68 -28.20 16.08
N LEU A 294 11.73 -27.36 15.68
CA LEU A 294 10.99 -27.54 14.44
C LEU A 294 11.87 -27.22 13.25
N LYS A 295 11.73 -28.05 12.23
CA LYS A 295 12.44 -27.97 10.97
C LYS A 295 11.46 -27.54 9.87
N PRO A 296 11.95 -27.03 8.73
CA PRO A 296 11.11 -26.71 7.59
C PRO A 296 10.26 -27.90 7.15
N THR A 297 8.98 -27.64 6.85
CA THR A 297 8.09 -28.61 6.23
C THR A 297 8.51 -28.79 4.77
N VAL A 298 8.65 -30.05 4.34
CA VAL A 298 9.17 -30.47 3.03
C VAL A 298 8.45 -31.74 2.56
N SER A 299 8.83 -32.29 1.39
CA SER A 299 8.20 -33.49 0.80
C SER A 299 6.71 -33.35 0.52
N GLN A 300 6.30 -32.16 0.09
CA GLN A 300 4.94 -31.88 -0.32
C GLN A 300 4.94 -31.14 -1.67
N SER A 301 3.85 -31.27 -2.41
CA SER A 301 3.66 -30.49 -3.64
C SER A 301 3.30 -29.03 -3.30
N MET A 302 3.54 -28.12 -4.23
CA MET A 302 3.12 -26.73 -4.11
C MET A 302 1.61 -26.61 -3.84
N ALA A 303 0.78 -27.42 -4.52
CA ALA A 303 -0.67 -27.45 -4.32
C ALA A 303 -1.06 -27.86 -2.89
N THR A 304 -0.29 -28.77 -2.28
CA THR A 304 -0.50 -29.17 -0.88
C THR A 304 -0.19 -28.02 0.07
N PHE A 305 0.97 -27.36 -0.08
CA PHE A 305 1.31 -26.19 0.73
C PHE A 305 0.28 -25.07 0.59
N ARG A 306 -0.14 -24.78 -0.64
CA ARG A 306 -1.18 -23.78 -0.90
C ARG A 306 -2.49 -24.12 -0.19
N SER A 307 -2.96 -25.36 -0.32
CA SER A 307 -4.19 -25.81 0.36
C SER A 307 -4.09 -25.67 1.87
N GLN A 308 -2.94 -26.00 2.45
CA GLN A 308 -2.67 -25.85 3.88
C GLN A 308 -2.67 -24.38 4.32
N ALA A 309 -1.99 -23.49 3.60
CA ALA A 309 -2.00 -22.06 3.91
C ALA A 309 -3.42 -21.48 3.80
N GLN A 310 -4.20 -21.93 2.81
CA GLN A 310 -5.57 -21.49 2.60
C GLN A 310 -6.53 -21.88 3.73
N THR A 311 -6.22 -22.91 4.54
CA THR A 311 -7.04 -23.25 5.71
C THR A 311 -7.12 -22.11 6.73
N LYS A 312 -6.10 -21.24 6.77
CA LYS A 312 -6.03 -20.07 7.67
C LYS A 312 -6.97 -18.94 7.26
N ASN A 313 -7.57 -19.02 6.07
CA ASN A 313 -8.62 -18.10 5.64
C ASN A 313 -10.01 -18.51 6.14
N THR A 314 -10.15 -19.66 6.82
CA THR A 314 -11.44 -20.13 7.32
C THR A 314 -11.99 -19.14 8.35
N GLY A 315 -13.15 -18.55 8.05
CA GLY A 315 -13.79 -17.57 8.94
C GLY A 315 -13.35 -16.12 8.71
N LEU A 316 -12.46 -15.86 7.74
CA LEU A 316 -12.13 -14.52 7.28
C LEU A 316 -13.04 -14.10 6.11
N ASP A 317 -13.29 -12.81 5.98
CA ASP A 317 -14.11 -12.24 4.90
C ASP A 317 -13.41 -12.33 3.53
N GLU A 318 -12.08 -12.47 3.50
CA GLU A 318 -11.25 -12.49 2.30
C GLU A 318 -10.09 -13.49 2.43
N ALA A 319 -9.55 -13.94 1.30
CA ALA A 319 -8.42 -14.87 1.25
C ALA A 319 -7.08 -14.14 1.43
N LEU A 320 -6.63 -13.98 2.67
CA LEU A 320 -5.42 -13.22 3.04
C LEU A 320 -4.15 -14.09 3.15
N TYR A 321 -4.29 -15.38 3.44
CA TYR A 321 -3.19 -16.32 3.68
C TYR A 321 -2.88 -17.20 2.47
N GLY A 322 -1.60 -17.33 2.12
CA GLY A 322 -1.09 -18.22 1.08
C GLY A 322 0.39 -18.55 1.25
N ILE A 323 0.97 -19.21 0.25
CA ILE A 323 2.43 -19.31 0.14
C ILE A 323 2.96 -18.10 -0.64
N GLU A 324 4.21 -17.75 -0.42
CA GLU A 324 4.86 -16.62 -1.06
C GLU A 324 4.74 -16.68 -2.59
N THR A 325 4.34 -15.55 -3.17
CA THR A 325 4.15 -15.42 -4.61
C THR A 325 5.41 -14.95 -5.31
N PHE A 326 5.55 -15.22 -6.60
CA PHE A 326 6.69 -14.73 -7.37
C PHE A 326 6.75 -13.20 -7.44
N LEU A 327 5.60 -12.53 -7.40
CA LEU A 327 5.52 -11.08 -7.37
C LEU A 327 6.08 -10.51 -6.05
N THR A 328 5.74 -11.15 -4.92
CA THR A 328 6.32 -10.83 -3.60
C THR A 328 7.82 -11.13 -3.55
N TRP A 329 8.26 -12.23 -4.16
CA TRP A 329 9.68 -12.54 -4.28
C TRP A 329 10.43 -11.48 -5.09
N THR A 330 9.81 -10.96 -6.16
CA THR A 330 10.39 -9.87 -6.96
C THR A 330 10.54 -8.58 -6.13
N LEU A 331 9.58 -8.28 -5.25
CA LEU A 331 9.74 -7.19 -4.28
C LEU A 331 10.91 -7.48 -3.33
N TYR A 332 11.02 -8.68 -2.77
CA TYR A 332 12.15 -9.04 -1.90
C TYR A 332 13.51 -8.89 -2.61
N GLN A 333 13.64 -9.41 -3.83
CA GLN A 333 14.82 -9.26 -4.68
C GLN A 333 15.14 -7.78 -4.93
N THR A 334 14.13 -6.95 -5.20
CA THR A 334 14.26 -5.50 -5.41
C THR A 334 14.85 -4.81 -4.18
N LEU A 335 14.30 -5.11 -3.01
CA LEU A 335 14.78 -4.56 -1.75
C LEU A 335 16.20 -5.05 -1.42
N PHE A 336 16.50 -6.32 -1.72
CA PHE A 336 17.82 -6.90 -1.54
C PHE A 336 18.87 -6.17 -2.40
N VAL A 337 18.62 -5.97 -3.70
CA VAL A 337 19.56 -5.23 -4.56
C VAL A 337 19.73 -3.78 -4.07
N HIS A 338 18.65 -3.12 -3.66
CA HIS A 338 18.75 -1.77 -3.13
C HIS A 338 19.66 -1.71 -1.90
N ALA A 339 19.47 -2.62 -0.94
CA ALA A 339 20.23 -2.66 0.31
C ALA A 339 21.71 -3.07 0.11
N TYR A 340 21.96 -4.13 -0.66
CA TYR A 340 23.29 -4.77 -0.71
C TYR A 340 24.12 -4.39 -1.94
N GLY A 341 23.48 -3.90 -3.02
CA GLY A 341 24.18 -3.41 -4.21
C GLY A 341 24.81 -4.51 -5.05
N THR A 342 24.27 -5.72 -5.00
CA THR A 342 24.80 -6.86 -5.75
C THR A 342 23.69 -7.87 -6.04
N THR A 343 23.87 -8.65 -7.12
CA THR A 343 23.13 -9.89 -7.34
C THR A 343 23.84 -11.11 -6.73
N ASN A 344 24.92 -10.89 -5.98
CA ASN A 344 25.64 -11.93 -5.23
C ASN A 344 25.15 -12.06 -3.80
N SER A 345 24.12 -12.89 -3.67
CA SER A 345 23.49 -13.24 -2.42
C SER A 345 24.50 -13.72 -1.37
N GLN A 346 25.42 -14.62 -1.75
CA GLN A 346 26.40 -15.20 -0.83
C GLN A 346 27.53 -14.23 -0.49
N ALA A 347 27.95 -13.35 -1.41
CA ALA A 347 28.92 -12.31 -1.08
C ALA A 347 28.32 -11.23 -0.16
N ALA A 348 27.00 -11.02 -0.22
CA ALA A 348 26.30 -10.06 0.62
C ALA A 348 26.07 -10.56 2.05
N ILE A 349 25.58 -11.80 2.22
CA ILE A 349 25.16 -12.31 3.54
C ILE A 349 25.70 -13.70 3.89
N GLY A 350 26.77 -14.15 3.22
CA GLY A 350 27.41 -15.44 3.46
C GLY A 350 26.66 -16.61 2.81
N ALA A 351 27.30 -17.80 2.79
CA ALA A 351 26.80 -18.96 2.04
C ALA A 351 25.48 -19.55 2.54
N GLY A 352 25.04 -19.18 3.75
CA GLY A 352 23.86 -19.77 4.40
C GLY A 352 24.04 -21.27 4.62
N ILE A 353 22.94 -21.96 4.86
CA ILE A 353 22.94 -23.42 4.97
C ILE A 353 22.97 -23.98 3.54
N SER A 354 24.12 -24.09 2.88
CA SER A 354 24.23 -24.54 1.47
C SER A 354 25.30 -25.60 1.23
N GLU A 355 26.16 -25.89 2.21
CA GLU A 355 27.31 -26.81 2.11
C GLU A 355 27.25 -27.95 3.14
N MET A 356 26.06 -28.26 3.67
CA MET A 356 25.85 -29.43 4.51
C MET A 356 25.93 -30.73 3.69
N SER A 357 26.34 -31.83 4.34
CA SER A 357 26.38 -33.15 3.69
C SER A 357 25.00 -33.63 3.21
N GLY A 358 24.92 -34.12 1.98
CA GLY A 358 23.65 -34.50 1.32
C GLY A 358 22.84 -35.64 1.95
N SER A 359 23.30 -36.28 3.02
CA SER A 359 22.60 -37.39 3.71
C SER A 359 21.77 -36.98 4.94
N THR A 360 21.79 -35.70 5.34
CA THR A 360 21.08 -35.24 6.55
C THR A 360 19.75 -34.56 6.21
N TYR A 361 18.64 -35.06 6.75
CA TYR A 361 17.29 -34.61 6.45
C TYR A 361 16.57 -33.99 7.67
N PRO A 362 15.75 -32.91 7.53
CA PRO A 362 15.88 -31.75 6.64
C PRO A 362 16.15 -30.47 7.46
N THR A 363 17.39 -29.98 7.33
CA THR A 363 17.93 -28.61 7.54
C THR A 363 17.55 -27.75 8.75
N VAL A 364 18.60 -27.12 9.27
CA VAL A 364 18.76 -26.65 10.65
C VAL A 364 17.58 -25.81 11.14
N PRO A 365 17.08 -26.05 12.38
CA PRO A 365 16.08 -25.19 12.99
C PRO A 365 16.62 -23.77 13.22
N CYS A 366 15.76 -22.86 13.68
CA CYS A 366 16.17 -21.50 14.00
C CYS A 366 17.26 -21.48 15.08
N THR A 367 18.07 -20.42 15.08
CA THR A 367 19.14 -20.23 16.07
C THR A 367 18.92 -18.96 16.87
N ALA A 368 19.43 -18.91 18.11
CA ALA A 368 19.31 -17.73 18.97
C ALA A 368 19.93 -16.46 18.36
N ALA A 369 20.92 -16.60 17.46
CA ALA A 369 21.52 -15.47 16.75
C ALA A 369 20.49 -14.70 15.93
N MET A 370 19.51 -15.38 15.33
CA MET A 370 18.43 -14.75 14.54
C MET A 370 17.55 -13.81 15.38
N LEU A 371 17.48 -14.01 16.71
CA LEU A 371 16.64 -13.17 17.57
C LEU A 371 17.27 -11.80 17.86
N THR A 372 18.58 -11.64 17.70
CA THR A 372 19.32 -10.46 18.18
C THR A 372 20.13 -9.77 17.07
N CYS A 373 19.92 -10.16 15.82
CA CYS A 373 20.75 -9.73 14.69
C CYS A 373 20.24 -8.46 13.98
N GLY A 374 19.18 -7.82 14.47
CA GLY A 374 18.69 -6.58 13.85
C GLY A 374 18.04 -6.76 12.46
N GLY A 375 17.69 -8.00 12.07
CA GLY A 375 17.17 -8.33 10.75
C GLY A 375 18.24 -8.67 9.70
N GLU A 376 19.53 -8.65 10.05
CA GLU A 376 20.64 -9.07 9.21
C GLU A 376 21.52 -10.08 9.95
N LEU A 377 21.70 -11.27 9.39
CA LEU A 377 22.64 -12.27 9.91
C LEU A 377 23.51 -12.76 8.76
N ILE A 378 24.80 -12.45 8.83
CA ILE A 378 25.79 -12.95 7.88
C ILE A 378 26.20 -14.36 8.31
N ALA A 379 26.01 -15.34 7.42
CA ALA A 379 26.39 -16.72 7.70
C ALA A 379 27.92 -16.85 7.85
N ALA A 380 28.36 -17.46 8.95
CA ALA A 380 29.78 -17.68 9.22
C ALA A 380 30.41 -18.78 8.34
N ASN A 381 29.60 -19.70 7.81
CA ASN A 381 30.00 -20.80 6.93
C ASN A 381 28.78 -21.37 6.20
N GLY A 382 29.00 -22.31 5.28
CA GLY A 382 27.95 -23.01 4.51
C GLY A 382 27.02 -23.94 5.32
N SER A 383 27.11 -23.95 6.64
CA SER A 383 26.22 -24.71 7.54
C SER A 383 25.53 -23.81 8.58
N SER A 384 25.77 -22.50 8.52
CA SER A 384 25.18 -21.52 9.43
C SER A 384 24.02 -20.81 8.75
N PRO A 385 22.95 -20.48 9.49
CA PRO A 385 21.86 -19.71 8.92
C PRO A 385 22.32 -18.30 8.52
N ASN A 386 21.55 -17.70 7.62
CA ASN A 386 21.64 -16.30 7.25
C ASN A 386 20.27 -15.61 7.39
N MET A 387 20.28 -14.29 7.35
CA MET A 387 19.07 -13.48 7.39
C MET A 387 19.32 -12.16 6.67
N ALA A 388 18.34 -11.70 5.91
CA ALA A 388 18.33 -10.36 5.33
C ALA A 388 16.91 -9.82 5.29
N LEU A 389 16.75 -8.54 5.68
CA LEU A 389 15.45 -7.86 5.70
C LEU A 389 14.43 -8.61 6.59
N PHE A 390 14.90 -9.16 7.71
CA PHE A 390 14.10 -9.98 8.62
C PHE A 390 13.54 -11.27 7.99
N VAL A 391 14.02 -11.71 6.83
CA VAL A 391 13.71 -13.02 6.26
C VAL A 391 14.88 -13.95 6.55
N ALA A 392 14.64 -14.97 7.37
CA ALA A 392 15.61 -16.00 7.74
C ALA A 392 15.73 -17.03 6.62
N ASN A 393 16.96 -17.46 6.34
CA ASN A 393 17.27 -18.42 5.28
C ASN A 393 16.58 -18.06 3.94
N PRO A 394 16.74 -16.83 3.41
CA PRO A 394 16.14 -16.47 2.11
C PRO A 394 16.73 -17.29 0.95
N PHE A 395 17.84 -18.00 1.22
CA PHE A 395 18.43 -19.02 0.38
C PHE A 395 19.22 -20.00 1.24
N GLY A 396 19.51 -21.18 0.66
CA GLY A 396 20.02 -22.29 1.46
C GLY A 396 18.90 -22.86 2.33
N SER A 397 19.25 -23.81 3.20
CA SER A 397 18.32 -24.70 3.89
C SER A 397 17.52 -25.48 2.85
N VAL A 398 16.28 -25.11 2.53
CA VAL A 398 15.46 -25.78 1.52
C VAL A 398 15.22 -24.87 0.33
N TRP A 399 15.05 -25.47 -0.84
CA TRP A 399 14.39 -24.78 -1.93
C TRP A 399 12.95 -24.42 -1.53
N GLU A 400 12.42 -23.30 -2.02
CA GLU A 400 11.06 -22.90 -1.71
C GLU A 400 10.22 -22.68 -2.96
N PHE A 401 8.98 -23.19 -2.97
CA PHE A 401 8.02 -22.87 -4.03
C PHE A 401 7.66 -21.38 -4.05
N ARG A 402 7.36 -20.87 -5.25
CA ARG A 402 6.69 -19.57 -5.44
C ARG A 402 5.41 -19.75 -6.25
N ASP A 403 4.32 -19.21 -5.74
CA ASP A 403 3.00 -19.27 -6.38
C ASP A 403 2.77 -18.10 -7.34
N GLY A 404 1.69 -18.17 -8.12
CA GLY A 404 1.30 -17.11 -9.07
C GLY A 404 2.22 -16.99 -10.27
N CYS A 405 2.99 -18.04 -10.58
CA CYS A 405 3.83 -18.11 -11.78
C CYS A 405 3.86 -19.51 -12.37
N MET A 406 4.17 -19.59 -13.66
CA MET A 406 4.40 -20.86 -14.34
C MET A 406 5.40 -20.69 -15.48
N TRP A 407 6.24 -21.70 -15.64
CA TRP A 407 7.08 -21.88 -16.81
C TRP A 407 6.45 -22.91 -17.75
N SER A 408 6.50 -22.66 -19.05
CA SER A 408 6.03 -23.58 -20.08
C SER A 408 6.86 -23.38 -21.35
N ASP A 409 7.64 -24.40 -21.74
CA ASP A 409 8.39 -24.44 -23.01
C ASP A 409 9.16 -23.16 -23.37
N GLY A 410 10.02 -22.69 -22.46
CA GLY A 410 10.85 -21.50 -22.71
C GLY A 410 10.12 -20.18 -22.45
N SER A 411 8.90 -20.25 -21.93
CA SER A 411 8.07 -19.09 -21.62
C SER A 411 7.74 -19.02 -20.13
N PHE A 412 7.85 -17.84 -19.55
CA PHE A 412 7.52 -17.56 -18.17
C PHE A 412 6.34 -16.60 -18.10
N ALA A 413 5.35 -16.93 -17.28
CA ALA A 413 4.23 -16.04 -17.01
C ALA A 413 3.92 -15.99 -15.52
N LEU A 414 3.38 -14.84 -15.09
CA LEU A 414 3.00 -14.58 -13.71
C LEU A 414 1.72 -13.76 -13.63
N ALA A 415 1.04 -13.90 -12.50
CA ALA A 415 -0.02 -13.00 -12.07
C ALA A 415 0.55 -11.63 -11.69
N THR A 416 -0.17 -10.57 -12.01
CA THR A 416 0.19 -9.18 -11.72
C THR A 416 -0.65 -8.56 -10.61
N ASP A 417 -1.70 -9.25 -10.17
CA ASP A 417 -2.51 -8.94 -8.99
C ASP A 417 -2.49 -10.16 -8.06
N GLN A 418 -2.36 -9.95 -6.75
CA GLN A 418 -2.33 -11.05 -5.79
C GLN A 418 -3.67 -11.82 -5.79
N ALA A 419 -4.79 -11.18 -6.11
CA ALA A 419 -6.11 -11.83 -6.14
C ALA A 419 -6.24 -12.94 -7.19
N ASP A 420 -5.56 -12.79 -8.33
CA ASP A 420 -5.50 -13.84 -9.36
C ASP A 420 -4.84 -15.12 -8.84
N ILE A 421 -4.01 -14.98 -7.81
CA ILE A 421 -3.28 -16.06 -7.18
C ILE A 421 -4.14 -16.72 -6.11
N TYR A 422 -5.00 -16.00 -5.39
CA TYR A 422 -5.83 -16.57 -4.32
C TYR A 422 -7.15 -17.19 -4.79
N ASN A 423 -7.59 -16.88 -6.02
CA ASN A 423 -8.84 -17.40 -6.57
C ASN A 423 -8.74 -18.90 -6.93
N ILE A 424 -9.65 -19.72 -6.40
CA ILE A 424 -9.59 -21.20 -6.46
C ILE A 424 -9.94 -21.75 -7.85
N GLU A 425 -10.74 -21.01 -8.63
CA GLU A 425 -11.22 -21.46 -9.95
C GLU A 425 -10.16 -21.41 -11.05
N ASN A 426 -9.11 -20.59 -10.90
CA ASN A 426 -7.99 -20.46 -11.83
C ASN A 426 -6.78 -21.34 -11.45
N GLY A 427 -7.05 -22.49 -10.82
CA GLY A 427 -6.04 -23.37 -10.25
C GLY A 427 -4.80 -23.60 -11.13
N TRP A 428 -3.67 -23.73 -10.45
CA TRP A 428 -2.29 -24.06 -10.86
C TRP A 428 -2.06 -25.08 -12.00
N SER A 429 -3.10 -25.78 -12.47
CA SER A 429 -3.04 -26.77 -13.54
C SER A 429 -3.11 -26.18 -14.95
N LYS A 430 -3.36 -24.86 -15.10
CA LYS A 430 -3.36 -24.18 -16.39
C LYS A 430 -2.72 -22.80 -16.27
N LYS A 431 -1.92 -22.41 -17.25
CA LYS A 431 -1.55 -21.01 -17.48
C LYS A 431 -2.83 -20.26 -17.83
N PRO A 432 -3.41 -19.42 -16.97
CA PRO A 432 -4.52 -18.60 -17.39
C PRO A 432 -4.02 -17.69 -18.52
N THR A 433 -4.80 -17.54 -19.60
CA THR A 433 -4.42 -16.67 -20.73
C THR A 433 -4.30 -15.20 -20.34
N THR A 434 -4.77 -14.84 -19.14
CA THR A 434 -4.72 -13.51 -18.55
C THR A 434 -3.39 -13.19 -17.88
N TRP A 435 -2.54 -14.18 -17.58
CA TRP A 435 -1.26 -13.93 -16.91
C TRP A 435 -0.28 -13.21 -17.81
N HIS A 436 0.49 -12.28 -17.22
CA HIS A 436 1.49 -11.51 -17.93
C HIS A 436 2.63 -12.41 -18.40
N LEU A 437 2.94 -12.35 -19.69
CA LEU A 437 4.06 -13.09 -20.29
C LEU A 437 5.36 -12.30 -20.14
N ALA A 438 6.07 -12.53 -19.04
CA ALA A 438 7.32 -11.83 -18.73
C ALA A 438 8.52 -12.31 -19.54
N ALA A 439 8.52 -13.57 -20.03
CA ALA A 439 9.59 -14.06 -20.91
C ALA A 439 9.08 -15.12 -21.89
N SER A 440 9.72 -15.20 -23.06
CA SER A 440 9.47 -16.22 -24.09
C SER A 440 10.76 -16.55 -24.85
N GLY A 441 10.81 -17.71 -25.52
CA GLY A 441 11.97 -18.13 -26.31
C GLY A 441 13.24 -18.36 -25.50
N CYS A 442 13.11 -18.60 -24.19
CA CYS A 442 14.23 -18.95 -23.32
C CYS A 442 14.64 -20.40 -23.57
N ALA A 443 15.91 -20.75 -23.31
CA ALA A 443 16.36 -22.12 -23.45
C ALA A 443 15.74 -23.03 -22.38
N THR A 444 15.43 -24.27 -22.76
CA THR A 444 14.69 -25.27 -21.95
C THR A 444 15.59 -26.38 -21.41
N ASN A 445 16.89 -26.10 -21.26
CA ASN A 445 17.91 -27.07 -20.87
C ASN A 445 18.98 -26.49 -19.92
N TRP A 446 18.66 -25.42 -19.19
CA TRP A 446 19.57 -24.92 -18.15
C TRP A 446 19.72 -26.00 -17.07
N SER A 447 20.97 -26.25 -16.67
CA SER A 447 21.31 -27.22 -15.64
C SER A 447 22.45 -26.65 -14.83
N GLN A 448 22.16 -26.21 -13.60
CA GLN A 448 23.10 -25.49 -12.73
C GLN A 448 23.84 -24.36 -13.47
N SER A 449 23.11 -23.65 -14.34
CA SER A 449 23.71 -22.67 -15.24
C SER A 449 23.63 -21.28 -14.63
N TYR A 450 24.73 -20.53 -14.58
CA TYR A 450 24.74 -19.19 -13.98
C TYR A 450 23.96 -18.20 -14.85
N ILE A 451 23.24 -17.29 -14.20
CA ILE A 451 22.36 -16.32 -14.87
C ILE A 451 23.21 -15.27 -15.58
N THR A 452 23.09 -15.21 -16.91
CA THR A 452 23.87 -14.30 -17.76
C THR A 452 23.08 -13.06 -18.17
N ALA A 453 21.74 -13.14 -18.15
CA ALA A 453 20.88 -11.98 -18.31
C ALA A 453 19.50 -12.22 -17.68
N GLY A 454 18.89 -11.15 -17.14
CA GLY A 454 17.48 -11.11 -16.78
C GLY A 454 16.58 -10.84 -17.99
N CYS A 455 15.27 -11.06 -17.85
CA CYS A 455 14.31 -10.79 -18.92
C CYS A 455 14.01 -9.31 -19.12
N ASN A 456 14.43 -8.44 -18.18
CA ASN A 456 14.22 -6.99 -18.23
C ASN A 456 12.74 -6.66 -18.41
N ASP A 457 11.86 -7.35 -17.69
CA ASP A 457 10.41 -7.19 -17.78
C ASP A 457 9.84 -6.20 -16.75
N ALA A 458 8.65 -5.67 -17.01
CA ALA A 458 7.94 -4.72 -16.15
C ALA A 458 7.40 -5.31 -14.84
N TYR A 459 7.41 -6.65 -14.67
CA TYR A 459 6.93 -7.34 -13.47
C TYR A 459 7.93 -8.35 -12.91
N ALA A 460 8.81 -8.93 -13.74
CA ALA A 460 9.76 -9.97 -13.32
C ALA A 460 11.21 -9.69 -13.77
N PRO A 461 11.78 -8.52 -13.51
CA PRO A 461 13.06 -8.08 -14.10
C PRO A 461 14.26 -8.99 -13.80
N PHE A 462 14.20 -9.74 -12.70
CA PHE A 462 15.25 -10.66 -12.26
C PHE A 462 15.07 -12.09 -12.76
N PHE A 463 13.94 -12.41 -13.42
CA PHE A 463 13.76 -13.72 -14.01
C PHE A 463 14.83 -13.96 -15.09
N PRO A 464 15.55 -15.10 -15.09
CA PRO A 464 16.60 -15.38 -16.07
C PRO A 464 16.06 -15.44 -17.50
N LYS A 465 16.62 -14.62 -18.39
CA LYS A 465 16.41 -14.73 -19.85
C LYS A 465 17.37 -15.71 -20.48
N THR A 466 18.62 -15.69 -20.03
CA THR A 466 19.68 -16.58 -20.48
C THR A 466 20.52 -17.03 -19.29
N ALA A 467 20.91 -18.30 -19.29
CA ALA A 467 21.86 -18.86 -18.35
C ALA A 467 22.85 -19.77 -19.09
N GLY A 468 24.07 -19.90 -18.57
CA GLY A 468 25.13 -20.63 -19.24
C GLY A 468 26.25 -21.11 -18.31
N SER A 469 27.33 -21.61 -18.89
CA SER A 469 28.52 -22.02 -18.14
C SER A 469 29.21 -20.80 -17.53
N GLY A 470 29.55 -20.87 -16.24
CA GLY A 470 30.09 -19.73 -15.50
C GLY A 470 30.49 -20.06 -14.07
N SER A 471 30.66 -19.03 -13.25
CA SER A 471 30.92 -19.15 -11.82
C SER A 471 30.20 -18.05 -11.03
N SER A 472 30.12 -18.21 -9.71
CA SER A 472 29.59 -17.22 -8.75
C SER A 472 30.36 -15.89 -8.70
N THR A 473 31.42 -15.72 -9.49
CA THR A 473 32.21 -14.48 -9.57
C THR A 473 32.10 -13.76 -10.91
N THR A 474 31.54 -14.41 -11.93
CA THR A 474 31.63 -13.97 -13.34
C THR A 474 30.28 -13.58 -13.94
N TYR A 475 29.17 -13.89 -13.28
CA TYR A 475 27.81 -13.61 -13.74
C TYR A 475 26.91 -13.29 -12.55
N ALA A 476 25.63 -12.95 -12.80
CA ALA A 476 24.66 -12.96 -11.71
C ALA A 476 24.62 -14.38 -11.12
N CYS A 477 24.96 -14.44 -9.86
CA CYS A 477 25.84 -15.47 -9.29
C CYS A 477 25.10 -16.67 -8.73
N ASP A 478 23.80 -16.66 -8.93
CA ASP A 478 22.89 -17.71 -8.53
C ASP A 478 22.49 -18.46 -9.82
N ALA A 479 22.29 -19.79 -9.72
CA ALA A 479 22.09 -20.60 -10.91
C ALA A 479 20.61 -20.76 -11.28
N ALA A 480 20.41 -21.16 -12.54
CA ALA A 480 19.12 -21.48 -13.11
C ALA A 480 19.06 -22.90 -13.66
N TRP A 481 17.85 -23.48 -13.60
CA TRP A 481 17.49 -24.76 -14.22
C TRP A 481 16.21 -24.59 -15.02
N SER A 482 16.13 -25.24 -16.19
CA SER A 482 14.93 -25.22 -17.03
C SER A 482 14.71 -26.56 -17.73
N ALA A 483 13.46 -26.84 -18.06
CA ALA A 483 13.03 -28.01 -18.83
C ALA A 483 11.89 -27.63 -19.79
N THR A 484 11.52 -28.51 -20.72
CA THR A 484 10.29 -28.39 -21.54
C THR A 484 9.04 -28.69 -20.71
N GLY A 485 7.84 -28.35 -21.17
CA GLY A 485 6.56 -28.58 -20.49
C GLY A 485 6.28 -27.65 -19.31
N ASP A 486 5.16 -27.88 -18.63
CA ASP A 486 4.70 -27.04 -17.52
C ASP A 486 5.48 -27.32 -16.23
N ARG A 487 6.15 -26.28 -15.70
CA ARG A 487 7.06 -26.35 -14.56
C ARG A 487 6.70 -25.34 -13.48
N VAL A 488 6.89 -25.77 -12.24
CA VAL A 488 6.80 -24.92 -11.04
C VAL A 488 8.02 -24.02 -10.90
N CYS A 489 7.82 -22.88 -10.26
CA CYS A 489 8.89 -21.99 -9.85
C CYS A 489 9.37 -22.39 -8.45
N ILE A 490 10.67 -22.63 -8.29
CA ILE A 490 11.29 -22.92 -7.00
C ILE A 490 12.56 -22.07 -6.88
N VAL A 491 12.81 -21.47 -5.71
CA VAL A 491 13.87 -20.46 -5.52
C VAL A 491 14.77 -20.75 -4.31
N GLY A 492 15.88 -20.02 -4.19
CA GLY A 492 16.75 -20.00 -3.00
C GLY A 492 17.91 -20.99 -3.06
N GLY A 493 17.65 -22.27 -3.33
CA GLY A 493 18.67 -23.32 -3.26
C GLY A 493 18.65 -24.09 -1.94
N GLY A 494 18.98 -25.38 -1.99
CA GLY A 494 18.98 -26.26 -0.81
C GLY A 494 20.36 -26.46 -0.17
N TRP A 495 20.39 -27.17 0.96
CA TRP A 495 21.53 -27.29 1.87
C TRP A 495 22.83 -27.91 1.38
N TYR A 496 22.86 -28.45 0.17
CA TYR A 496 24.03 -29.12 -0.42
C TYR A 496 24.35 -28.59 -1.82
N HIS A 497 23.73 -27.48 -2.24
CA HIS A 497 23.93 -26.91 -3.57
C HIS A 497 25.09 -25.89 -3.60
N ALA A 498 25.64 -25.50 -2.45
CA ALA A 498 26.81 -24.64 -2.32
C ALA A 498 26.66 -23.32 -3.12
N ALA A 499 27.63 -23.02 -3.99
CA ALA A 499 27.76 -21.74 -4.68
C ALA A 499 26.62 -21.38 -5.65
N VAL A 500 25.68 -22.30 -5.93
CA VAL A 500 24.54 -22.00 -6.81
C VAL A 500 23.29 -21.51 -6.05
N CYS A 501 23.31 -21.52 -4.72
CA CYS A 501 22.25 -20.94 -3.89
C CYS A 501 22.29 -19.42 -3.89
N GLY A 502 21.13 -18.80 -3.73
CA GLY A 502 20.99 -17.36 -3.52
C GLY A 502 19.57 -16.84 -3.80
N VAL A 503 19.36 -15.56 -3.52
CA VAL A 503 18.10 -14.82 -3.71
C VAL A 503 17.66 -14.75 -5.18
N PHE A 504 18.56 -15.00 -6.14
CA PHE A 504 18.28 -15.03 -7.57
C PHE A 504 18.29 -16.45 -8.15
N ALA A 505 18.54 -17.48 -7.33
CA ALA A 505 18.54 -18.87 -7.78
C ALA A 505 17.13 -19.27 -8.22
N LEU A 506 17.01 -19.87 -9.40
CA LEU A 506 15.72 -20.23 -9.99
C LEU A 506 15.71 -21.64 -10.57
N HIS A 507 14.77 -22.46 -10.14
CA HIS A 507 14.63 -23.83 -10.60
C HIS A 507 13.27 -24.09 -11.27
N VAL A 508 13.18 -23.83 -12.57
CA VAL A 508 11.99 -24.08 -13.44
C VAL A 508 12.15 -25.35 -14.29
N HIS A 509 12.69 -26.40 -13.70
CA HIS A 509 12.90 -27.71 -14.35
C HIS A 509 11.91 -28.79 -13.89
N ASN A 510 11.34 -28.65 -12.70
CA ASN A 510 10.51 -29.69 -12.09
C ASN A 510 9.04 -29.55 -12.50
N ALA A 511 8.38 -30.68 -12.75
CA ALA A 511 6.97 -30.71 -13.11
C ALA A 511 6.09 -30.13 -11.99
N VAL A 512 4.89 -29.70 -12.38
CA VAL A 512 3.77 -29.30 -11.52
C VAL A 512 3.68 -30.23 -10.28
N GLY A 513 3.47 -31.55 -10.41
CA GLY A 513 3.37 -32.46 -9.25
C GLY A 513 4.63 -32.72 -8.41
N TYR A 514 5.72 -31.97 -8.57
CA TYR A 514 6.98 -32.22 -7.87
C TYR A 514 6.83 -32.10 -6.36
N SER A 515 7.35 -33.11 -5.66
CA SER A 515 7.47 -33.17 -4.22
C SER A 515 8.80 -33.81 -3.92
N ARG A 516 9.64 -33.13 -3.14
CA ARG A 516 10.95 -33.66 -2.82
C ARG A 516 11.42 -33.13 -1.48
N ALA A 517 12.48 -33.79 -1.07
CA ALA A 517 12.91 -33.78 0.28
C ALA A 517 13.56 -32.42 0.67
N ASP A 518 14.12 -31.74 -0.32
CA ASP A 518 14.77 -30.45 -0.20
C ASP A 518 13.93 -29.29 -0.71
N VAL A 519 12.61 -29.46 -0.78
CA VAL A 519 11.69 -28.41 -1.22
C VAL A 519 10.58 -28.19 -0.20
N GLY A 520 10.49 -26.97 0.29
CA GLY A 520 9.46 -26.45 1.17
C GLY A 520 8.74 -25.25 0.57
N ALA A 521 8.22 -24.38 1.44
CA ALA A 521 7.54 -23.15 1.09
C ALA A 521 7.73 -22.11 2.19
N ARG A 522 7.24 -20.90 1.93
CA ARG A 522 7.19 -19.79 2.88
C ARG A 522 5.80 -19.19 2.91
N LEU A 523 5.37 -18.76 4.09
CA LEU A 523 4.07 -18.11 4.26
C LEU A 523 4.09 -16.71 3.63
N GLN A 524 2.97 -16.32 3.06
CA GLN A 524 2.62 -14.93 2.76
C GLN A 524 1.25 -14.60 3.35
N VAL A 525 1.14 -13.40 3.91
CA VAL A 525 -0.12 -12.85 4.39
C VAL A 525 -0.33 -11.45 3.82
N LEU A 526 -1.51 -11.18 3.29
CA LEU A 526 -1.95 -9.84 2.93
C LEU A 526 -2.58 -9.18 4.16
N ASP A 527 -2.26 -7.91 4.40
CA ASP A 527 -2.90 -7.17 5.48
C ASP A 527 -4.41 -7.04 5.21
N LYS A 528 -5.20 -7.27 6.25
CA LYS A 528 -6.66 -7.15 6.19
C LYS A 528 -7.08 -5.71 5.95
N ASN A 529 -6.31 -4.74 6.45
CA ASN A 529 -6.65 -3.34 6.34
C ASN A 529 -6.29 -2.76 4.95
N PRO A 530 -7.21 -2.03 4.30
CA PRO A 530 -6.87 -1.25 3.12
C PRO A 530 -5.88 -0.14 3.50
N ALA A 531 -4.99 0.20 2.56
CA ALA A 531 -4.07 1.31 2.74
C ALA A 531 -4.83 2.63 2.92
N THR A 532 -4.46 3.40 3.93
CA THR A 532 -4.99 4.77 4.09
C THR A 532 -4.33 5.69 3.07
N LEU A 533 -5.16 6.41 2.28
CA LEU A 533 -4.70 7.29 1.20
C LEU A 533 -3.97 8.54 1.69
#